data_AF-A0A1Y5D9Z1-F1
#
_entry.id   AF-A0A1Y5D9Z1-F1
#
_cell.length_a   1.000
_cell.length_b   1.000
_cell.length_c   1.000
_cell.angle_alpha   90.00
_cell.angle_beta   90.00
_cell.angle_gamma   90.00
#
_symmetry.space_group_name_H-M   'P 1'
#
loop_
_entity.id
_entity.type
_entity.pdbx_description
1 polymer ?
#
loop_
_entity_poly.entity_id
_entity_poly.type
_entity_poly.pdbx_seq_one_letter_code
_entity_poly.pdbx_strand_id
1 'polypeptide(L)'
;MDNQFNNPYSRGSVSGSESAINDLLAAQQVNSDASRDAHTAAWNGFEKREELEAKMSDLSGLLNGTDDNGNVSSADALGVTYPNTGFARQLEAAVTLAIHNPQTLYMAVGTPGLGGWDDHNNGIDRYRNRMNDLMEAIKAAMAHIKAAATQGVTTISGTGRTQTDNIIINVMGDFGRLVNLNGSGGWDHANNQNLYTFGGAGVRPTKEAAALGSVVGTTVRSGTSKTNNQYTIPTTDSPTWEPMSMASSIYGYFGAQNSAILTADALLNPLGDIRLEDAL
;
A
#
# COMPACT_ATOMS: atom_id res chain seq x y z
N MET A 1 -2.20 5.24 5.05
CA MET A 1 -1.43 5.66 6.24
C MET A 1 -0.77 7.00 5.94
N ASP A 2 -0.61 7.92 6.90
CA ASP A 2 0.21 9.12 6.68
C ASP A 2 1.68 8.85 7.00
N ASN A 3 2.54 9.82 6.68
CA ASN A 3 3.98 9.76 6.93
C ASN A 3 4.37 9.99 8.40
N GLN A 4 3.41 9.94 9.32
CA GLN A 4 3.62 10.15 10.75
C GLN A 4 3.12 8.98 11.59
N PHE A 5 2.60 7.92 10.96
CA PHE A 5 1.96 6.78 11.64
C PHE A 5 0.88 7.20 12.65
N ASN A 6 0.18 8.30 12.38
CA ASN A 6 -0.85 8.77 13.29
C ASN A 6 -1.95 7.70 13.42
N ASN A 7 -2.34 7.42 14.66
CA ASN A 7 -3.44 6.51 14.96
C ASN A 7 -4.72 6.96 14.21
N PRO A 8 -5.36 6.12 13.39
CA PRO A 8 -6.59 6.50 12.69
C PRO A 8 -7.74 6.88 13.64
N TYR A 9 -7.71 6.40 14.88
CA TYR A 9 -8.68 6.76 15.92
C TYR A 9 -8.41 8.11 16.60
N SER A 10 -7.24 8.73 16.39
CA SER A 10 -6.93 10.09 16.88
C SER A 10 -7.28 11.19 15.86
N ARG A 11 -7.77 10.82 14.67
CA ARG A 11 -8.14 11.77 13.61
C ARG A 11 -9.54 12.35 13.85
N GLY A 12 -9.59 13.26 14.82
CA GLY A 12 -10.71 14.11 15.15
C GLY A 12 -10.29 15.00 16.30
N SER A 13 -10.76 16.26 16.33
CA SER A 13 -10.56 17.12 17.50
C SER A 13 -11.30 16.52 18.71
N VAL A 14 -10.69 15.54 19.37
CA VAL A 14 -11.13 15.02 20.66
C VAL A 14 -10.27 15.63 21.77
N SER A 15 -10.13 16.95 21.74
CA SER A 15 -9.50 17.72 22.81
C SER A 15 -10.23 17.62 24.15
N GLY A 16 -11.43 17.02 24.18
CA GLY A 16 -12.26 16.90 25.38
C GLY A 16 -12.24 15.54 26.10
N SER A 17 -11.77 14.45 25.49
CA SER A 17 -11.87 13.12 26.11
C SER A 17 -10.54 12.56 26.62
N GLU A 18 -9.39 13.04 26.15
CA GLU A 18 -8.09 12.49 26.59
C GLU A 18 -7.83 12.73 28.09
N SER A 19 -8.12 13.93 28.61
CA SER A 19 -8.01 14.17 30.05
C SER A 19 -9.00 13.31 30.83
N ALA A 20 -10.25 13.20 30.37
CA ALA A 20 -11.28 12.39 31.02
C ALA A 20 -10.95 10.88 30.99
N ILE A 21 -10.31 10.39 29.93
CA ILE A 21 -9.84 9.00 29.83
C ILE A 21 -8.65 8.78 30.76
N ASN A 22 -7.69 9.70 30.81
CA ASN A 22 -6.56 9.61 31.72
C ASN A 22 -6.99 9.72 33.19
N ASP A 23 -7.95 10.59 33.49
CA ASP A 23 -8.55 10.74 34.81
C ASP A 23 -9.34 9.50 35.21
N LEU A 24 -10.08 8.88 34.27
CA LEU A 24 -10.78 7.61 34.48
C LEU A 24 -9.79 6.47 34.73
N LEU A 25 -8.71 6.40 33.96
CA LEU A 25 -7.64 5.40 34.12
C LEU A 25 -6.96 5.54 35.49
N ALA A 26 -6.61 6.77 35.88
CA ALA A 26 -6.03 7.06 37.19
C ALA A 26 -7.01 6.74 38.34
N ALA A 27 -8.29 7.08 38.20
CA ALA A 27 -9.32 6.76 39.18
C ALA A 27 -9.60 5.25 39.29
N GLN A 28 -9.42 4.49 38.20
CA GLN A 28 -9.58 3.05 38.20
C GLN A 28 -8.33 2.31 38.68
N GLN A 29 -7.11 2.81 38.43
CA GLN A 29 -5.86 2.24 38.97
C GLN A 29 -5.80 2.28 40.51
N VAL A 30 -6.53 3.22 41.13
CA VAL A 30 -6.68 3.31 42.60
C VAL A 30 -7.69 2.28 43.15
N ASN A 31 -8.54 1.68 42.30
CA ASN A 31 -9.52 0.68 42.71
C ASN A 31 -8.99 -0.75 42.49
N SER A 32 -8.79 -1.45 43.62
CA SER A 32 -8.27 -2.82 43.80
C SER A 32 -8.65 -3.87 42.75
N ASP A 33 -7.87 -4.95 42.68
CA ASP A 33 -8.03 -6.16 41.84
C ASP A 33 -9.48 -6.60 41.55
N ALA A 34 -10.40 -6.47 42.51
CA ALA A 34 -11.83 -6.75 42.34
C ALA A 34 -12.54 -5.90 41.24
N SER A 35 -12.09 -4.67 40.99
CA SER A 35 -12.56 -3.81 39.89
C SER A 35 -12.04 -4.30 38.53
N ARG A 36 -10.83 -4.85 38.51
CA ARG A 36 -10.22 -5.45 37.31
C ARG A 36 -10.95 -6.72 36.88
N ASP A 37 -11.38 -7.52 37.85
CA ASP A 37 -12.20 -8.71 37.61
C ASP A 37 -13.61 -8.38 37.11
N ALA A 38 -14.23 -7.31 37.64
CA ALA A 38 -15.57 -6.89 37.22
C ALA A 38 -15.59 -6.21 35.83
N HIS A 39 -14.48 -5.59 35.41
CA HIS A 39 -14.38 -4.79 34.18
C HIS A 39 -13.20 -5.19 33.30
N THR A 40 -12.89 -6.48 33.23
CA THR A 40 -11.69 -7.00 32.52
C THR A 40 -11.60 -6.55 31.06
N ALA A 41 -12.72 -6.47 30.35
CA ALA A 41 -12.73 -6.00 28.96
C ALA A 41 -12.31 -4.52 28.80
N ALA A 42 -12.70 -3.64 29.74
CA ALA A 42 -12.31 -2.24 29.73
C ALA A 42 -10.81 -2.08 30.04
N TRP A 43 -10.31 -2.83 31.01
CA TRP A 43 -8.89 -2.89 31.36
C TRP A 43 -8.03 -3.42 30.23
N ASN A 44 -8.45 -4.52 29.58
CA ASN A 44 -7.79 -5.03 28.38
C ASN A 44 -7.75 -3.95 27.28
N GLY A 45 -8.80 -3.12 27.16
CA GLY A 45 -8.81 -1.99 26.23
C GLY A 45 -7.75 -0.93 26.54
N PHE A 46 -7.59 -0.54 27.80
CA PHE A 46 -6.57 0.42 28.23
C PHE A 46 -5.14 -0.11 28.06
N GLU A 47 -4.89 -1.36 28.46
CA GLU A 47 -3.59 -2.00 28.25
C GLU A 47 -3.25 -2.13 26.76
N LYS A 48 -4.23 -2.50 25.92
CA LYS A 48 -4.03 -2.56 24.47
C LYS A 48 -3.78 -1.20 23.87
N ARG A 49 -4.41 -0.14 24.39
CA ARG A 49 -4.13 1.23 23.97
C ARG A 49 -2.70 1.62 24.28
N GLU A 50 -2.24 1.44 25.51
CA GLU A 50 -0.86 1.74 25.93
C GLU A 50 0.16 0.93 25.10
N GLU A 51 -0.10 -0.36 24.88
CA GLU A 51 0.72 -1.22 24.02
C GLU A 51 0.77 -0.69 22.57
N LEU A 52 -0.35 -0.25 22.01
CA LEU A 52 -0.41 0.32 20.66
C LEU A 52 0.31 1.68 20.58
N GLU A 53 0.17 2.54 21.58
CA GLU A 53 0.86 3.83 21.63
C GLU A 53 2.39 3.64 21.68
N ALA A 54 2.88 2.72 22.51
CA ALA A 54 4.30 2.36 22.54
C ALA A 54 4.79 1.88 21.17
N LYS A 55 4.06 0.96 20.53
CA LYS A 55 4.42 0.47 19.18
C LYS A 55 4.40 1.57 18.12
N MET A 56 3.49 2.54 18.21
CA MET A 56 3.47 3.69 17.29
C MET A 56 4.65 4.63 17.54
N SER A 57 5.09 4.80 18.79
CA SER A 57 6.31 5.53 19.12
C SER A 57 7.54 4.87 18.52
N ASP A 58 7.67 3.55 18.66
CA ASP A 58 8.78 2.78 18.07
C ASP A 58 8.81 2.94 16.55
N LEU A 59 7.65 2.85 15.88
CA LEU A 59 7.53 3.08 14.45
C LEU A 59 7.88 4.52 14.04
N SER A 60 7.50 5.50 14.85
CA SER A 60 7.86 6.91 14.61
C SER A 60 9.37 7.13 14.72
N GLY A 61 10.03 6.45 15.66
CA GLY A 61 11.50 6.42 15.75
C GLY A 61 12.14 5.76 14.53
N LEU A 62 11.53 4.71 13.98
CA LEU A 62 12.01 4.09 12.75
C LEU A 62 11.88 4.97 11.49
N LEU A 63 10.96 5.94 11.47
CA LEU A 63 10.85 6.88 10.34
C LEU A 63 11.66 8.15 10.51
N ASN A 64 11.66 8.74 11.70
CA ASN A 64 12.30 10.04 11.91
C ASN A 64 13.71 9.92 12.48
N GLY A 65 14.08 8.72 12.92
CA GLY A 65 15.27 8.46 13.69
C GLY A 65 15.10 8.73 15.19
N THR A 66 16.12 8.31 15.93
CA THR A 66 16.33 8.55 17.35
C THR A 66 17.76 9.02 17.55
N ASP A 67 18.07 9.60 18.70
CA ASP A 67 19.46 10.00 19.00
C ASP A 67 20.43 8.81 18.90
N ASP A 68 19.96 7.61 19.28
CA ASP A 68 20.74 6.37 19.23
C ASP A 68 21.09 5.92 17.81
N ASN A 69 20.26 6.27 16.82
CA ASN A 69 20.50 5.90 15.42
C ASN A 69 21.06 7.07 14.59
N GLY A 70 21.37 8.20 15.21
CA GLY A 70 21.90 9.39 14.53
C GLY A 70 20.82 10.25 13.87
N ASN A 71 19.56 10.15 14.31
CA ASN A 71 18.42 10.91 13.81
C ASN A 71 18.19 10.71 12.30
N VAL A 72 18.30 9.46 11.85
CA VAL A 72 18.02 9.06 10.46
C VAL A 72 16.91 8.00 10.41
N SER A 73 16.18 7.94 9.30
CA SER A 73 15.16 6.90 9.10
C SER A 73 15.80 5.51 9.00
N SER A 74 14.99 4.46 9.16
CA SER A 74 15.42 3.08 8.94
C SER A 74 15.96 2.88 7.52
N ALA A 75 15.34 3.52 6.52
CA ALA A 75 15.82 3.47 5.15
C ALA A 75 17.21 4.08 5.02
N ASP A 76 17.42 5.28 5.57
CA ASP A 76 18.70 5.98 5.53
C ASP A 76 19.79 5.22 6.32
N ALA A 77 19.45 4.64 7.48
CA ALA A 77 20.35 3.79 8.26
C ALA A 77 20.81 2.55 7.47
N LEU A 78 19.96 2.05 6.57
CA LEU A 78 20.26 0.96 5.65
C LEU A 78 20.94 1.43 4.34
N GLY A 79 21.23 2.72 4.21
CA GLY A 79 21.87 3.33 3.04
C GLY A 79 20.94 3.57 1.85
N VAL A 80 19.63 3.71 2.11
CA VAL A 80 18.60 3.91 1.08
C VAL A 80 17.91 5.26 1.25
N THR A 81 18.11 6.15 0.28
CA THR A 81 17.48 7.47 0.28
C THR A 81 16.25 7.49 -0.63
N TYR A 82 15.12 7.94 -0.09
CA TYR A 82 13.90 8.17 -0.87
C TYR A 82 13.91 9.55 -1.55
N PRO A 83 13.27 9.70 -2.73
CA PRO A 83 13.05 11.02 -3.32
C PRO A 83 12.26 11.94 -2.39
N ASN A 84 12.52 13.25 -2.43
CA ASN A 84 11.81 14.22 -1.60
C ASN A 84 10.42 14.58 -2.17
N THR A 85 9.50 13.62 -2.21
CA THR A 85 8.11 13.82 -2.66
C THR A 85 7.11 13.33 -1.61
N GLY A 86 5.87 13.84 -1.67
CA GLY A 86 4.81 13.42 -0.76
C GLY A 86 4.50 11.92 -0.86
N PHE A 87 4.49 11.38 -2.07
CA PHE A 87 4.28 9.95 -2.30
C PHE A 87 5.45 9.12 -1.78
N ALA A 88 6.69 9.51 -2.06
CA ALA A 88 7.87 8.79 -1.60
C ALA A 88 7.91 8.67 -0.06
N ARG A 89 7.57 9.74 0.67
CA ARG A 89 7.46 9.70 2.14
C ARG A 89 6.36 8.75 2.64
N GLN A 90 5.22 8.70 1.97
CA GLN A 90 4.15 7.75 2.33
C GLN A 90 4.57 6.31 2.03
N LEU A 91 5.29 6.08 0.95
CA LEU A 91 5.79 4.77 0.57
C LEU A 91 6.90 4.30 1.52
N GLU A 92 7.82 5.19 1.91
CA GLU A 92 8.82 4.93 2.94
C GLU A 92 8.16 4.49 4.24
N ALA A 93 7.14 5.22 4.72
CA ALA A 93 6.35 4.84 5.89
C ALA A 93 5.74 3.44 5.77
N ALA A 94 5.08 3.15 4.65
CA ALA A 94 4.46 1.84 4.44
C ALA A 94 5.49 0.70 4.41
N VAL A 95 6.62 0.90 3.74
CA VAL A 95 7.68 -0.11 3.64
C VAL A 95 8.37 -0.32 4.99
N THR A 96 8.69 0.75 5.73
CA THR A 96 9.22 0.68 7.10
C THR A 96 8.27 -0.12 8.00
N LEU A 97 6.97 0.15 7.93
CA LEU A 97 5.99 -0.60 8.70
C LEU A 97 5.96 -2.08 8.30
N ALA A 98 5.97 -2.41 7.01
CA ALA A 98 5.98 -3.80 6.53
C ALA A 98 7.23 -4.57 6.98
N ILE A 99 8.38 -3.88 7.00
CA ILE A 99 9.65 -4.45 7.41
C ILE A 99 9.68 -4.70 8.93
N HIS A 100 9.30 -3.70 9.73
CA HIS A 100 9.46 -3.76 11.18
C HIS A 100 8.23 -4.30 11.94
N ASN A 101 7.07 -4.38 11.30
CA ASN A 101 5.87 -5.01 11.83
C ASN A 101 5.36 -6.11 10.87
N PRO A 102 5.89 -7.33 10.95
CA PRO A 102 5.53 -8.43 10.06
C PRO A 102 4.08 -8.90 10.21
N GLN A 103 3.36 -8.44 11.24
CA GLN A 103 1.92 -8.69 11.41
C GLN A 103 1.06 -7.78 10.52
N THR A 104 1.66 -6.80 9.83
CA THR A 104 0.96 -5.95 8.87
C THR A 104 0.64 -6.75 7.62
N LEU A 105 -0.64 -7.08 7.43
CA LEU A 105 -1.09 -7.87 6.28
C LEU A 105 -1.33 -6.99 5.04
N TYR A 106 -1.95 -5.82 5.23
CA TYR A 106 -2.36 -4.98 4.11
C TYR A 106 -2.22 -3.50 4.45
N MET A 107 -1.76 -2.72 3.46
CA MET A 107 -1.70 -1.27 3.54
C MET A 107 -2.20 -0.67 2.23
N ALA A 108 -3.02 0.36 2.34
CA ALA A 108 -3.37 1.23 1.22
C ALA A 108 -2.65 2.58 1.38
N VAL A 109 -1.97 3.00 0.32
CA VAL A 109 -1.18 4.24 0.23
C VAL A 109 -1.75 5.08 -0.92
N GLY A 110 -1.81 6.40 -0.75
CA GLY A 110 -2.32 7.30 -1.79
C GLY A 110 -3.84 7.28 -1.99
N THR A 111 -4.62 6.76 -1.03
CA THR A 111 -6.10 6.70 -1.10
C THR A 111 -6.83 8.05 -1.13
N PRO A 112 -6.27 9.20 -0.69
CA PRO A 112 -6.84 10.52 -0.98
C PRO A 112 -6.60 10.99 -2.43
N GLY A 113 -6.19 10.08 -3.32
CA GLY A 113 -5.52 10.37 -4.58
C GLY A 113 -4.02 10.58 -4.34
N LEU A 114 -3.19 10.18 -5.30
CA LEU A 114 -1.73 10.37 -5.29
C LEU A 114 -1.31 11.86 -5.37
N GLY A 115 -2.00 12.78 -4.70
CA GLY A 115 -1.70 14.21 -4.69
C GLY A 115 -2.14 14.95 -5.95
N GLY A 116 -3.34 14.63 -6.46
CA GLY A 116 -3.93 15.39 -7.58
C GLY A 116 -3.47 14.93 -8.96
N TRP A 117 -3.52 13.62 -9.22
CA TRP A 117 -3.41 13.01 -10.57
C TRP A 117 -4.64 13.25 -11.46
N ASP A 118 -5.43 14.26 -11.11
CA ASP A 118 -6.44 14.83 -11.98
C ASP A 118 -5.74 15.58 -13.13
N ASP A 119 -5.30 14.82 -14.11
CA ASP A 119 -4.62 15.28 -15.32
C ASP A 119 -5.64 15.57 -16.44
N HIS A 120 -6.90 15.88 -16.12
CA HIS A 120 -7.89 16.31 -17.12
C HIS A 120 -7.52 17.63 -17.78
N ASN A 121 -6.77 18.49 -17.09
CA ASN A 121 -6.30 19.78 -17.61
C ASN A 121 -4.77 19.86 -17.48
N ASN A 122 -4.09 20.28 -18.54
CA ASN A 122 -2.62 20.46 -18.57
C ASN A 122 -1.83 19.23 -18.09
N GLY A 123 -2.34 18.02 -18.33
CA GLY A 123 -1.69 16.77 -17.94
C GLY A 123 -0.33 16.58 -18.62
N ILE A 124 -0.18 17.09 -19.84
CA ILE A 124 1.05 16.97 -20.65
C ILE A 124 2.31 17.46 -19.90
N ASP A 125 2.19 18.51 -19.10
CA ASP A 125 3.35 19.12 -18.42
C ASP A 125 3.76 18.35 -17.16
N ARG A 126 2.84 17.60 -16.55
CA ARG A 126 3.01 17.04 -15.21
C ARG A 126 3.13 15.53 -15.19
N TYR A 127 2.43 14.84 -16.09
CA TYR A 127 2.29 13.39 -16.05
C TYR A 127 3.63 12.67 -16.12
N ARG A 128 4.52 13.06 -17.04
CA ARG A 128 5.84 12.41 -17.18
C ARG A 128 6.67 12.53 -15.90
N ASN A 129 6.72 13.72 -15.31
CA ASN A 129 7.48 13.94 -14.08
C ASN A 129 6.87 13.17 -12.90
N ARG A 130 5.54 13.14 -12.80
CA ARG A 130 4.82 12.35 -11.78
C ARG A 130 5.06 10.85 -11.90
N MET A 131 5.07 10.32 -13.12
CA MET A 131 5.42 8.92 -13.37
C MET A 131 6.89 8.63 -13.03
N ASN A 132 7.81 9.54 -13.33
CA ASN A 132 9.21 9.40 -12.90
C ASN A 132 9.33 9.41 -11.37
N ASP A 133 8.66 10.34 -10.68
CA ASP A 133 8.65 10.43 -9.22
C ASP A 133 8.08 9.15 -8.58
N LEU A 134 6.99 8.61 -9.15
CA LEU A 134 6.41 7.32 -8.76
C LEU A 134 7.44 6.19 -8.90
N MET A 135 8.08 6.07 -10.06
CA MET A 135 9.02 4.97 -10.33
C MET A 135 10.31 5.08 -9.52
N GLU A 136 10.84 6.28 -9.30
CA GLU A 136 12.00 6.47 -8.41
C GLU A 136 11.66 6.17 -6.94
N ALA A 137 10.44 6.52 -6.48
CA ALA A 137 9.98 6.13 -5.15
C ALA A 137 9.86 4.60 -5.01
N ILE A 138 9.31 3.92 -6.02
CA ILE A 138 9.20 2.45 -6.04
C ILE A 138 10.59 1.80 -6.06
N LYS A 139 11.54 2.35 -6.80
CA LYS A 139 12.92 1.86 -6.82
C LYS A 139 13.59 1.98 -5.45
N ALA A 140 13.40 3.11 -4.75
CA ALA A 140 13.86 3.27 -3.36
C ALA A 140 13.18 2.26 -2.42
N ALA A 141 11.88 2.01 -2.59
CA ALA A 141 11.16 0.99 -1.82
C ALA A 141 11.71 -0.42 -2.01
N MET A 142 11.97 -0.82 -3.26
CA MET A 142 12.57 -2.13 -3.52
C MET A 142 14.00 -2.23 -2.98
N ALA A 143 14.78 -1.15 -3.03
CA ALA A 143 16.10 -1.09 -2.41
C ALA A 143 16.02 -1.22 -0.88
N HIS A 144 15.06 -0.55 -0.24
CA HIS A 144 14.83 -0.62 1.21
C HIS A 144 14.49 -2.05 1.65
N ILE A 145 13.52 -2.70 0.98
CA ILE A 145 13.14 -4.10 1.24
C ILE A 145 14.36 -5.02 1.14
N LYS A 146 15.16 -4.87 0.08
CA LYS A 146 16.35 -5.69 -0.16
C LYS A 146 17.46 -5.43 0.87
N ALA A 147 17.70 -4.17 1.22
CA ALA A 147 18.70 -3.78 2.20
C ALA A 147 18.37 -4.35 3.59
N ALA A 148 17.10 -4.28 4.00
CA ALA A 148 16.63 -4.86 5.25
C ALA A 148 16.82 -6.38 5.32
N ALA A 149 16.55 -7.12 4.22
CA ALA A 149 16.86 -8.55 4.17
C ALA A 149 18.36 -8.85 4.27
N THR A 150 19.18 -8.04 3.59
CA THR A 150 20.63 -8.26 3.49
C THR A 150 21.35 -7.96 4.81
N GLN A 151 20.98 -6.86 5.48
CA GLN A 151 21.64 -6.38 6.68
C GLN A 151 20.99 -6.90 7.97
N GLY A 152 19.73 -7.32 7.89
CA GLY A 152 18.92 -7.69 9.04
C GLY A 152 18.40 -6.48 9.80
N VAL A 153 17.18 -6.57 10.32
CA VAL A 153 16.56 -5.54 11.15
C VAL A 153 15.96 -6.14 12.42
N THR A 154 15.72 -5.32 13.43
CA THR A 154 14.91 -5.70 14.60
C THR A 154 13.48 -5.21 14.40
N THR A 155 12.51 -6.09 14.56
CA THR A 155 11.08 -5.76 14.51
C THR A 155 10.64 -5.05 15.78
N ILE A 156 9.45 -4.43 15.75
CA ILE A 156 8.82 -3.84 16.94
C ILE A 156 8.46 -4.87 18.03
N SER A 157 8.55 -6.17 17.72
CA SER A 157 8.43 -7.26 18.70
C SER A 157 9.78 -7.70 19.29
N GLY A 158 10.86 -6.96 19.02
CA GLY A 158 12.22 -7.28 19.47
C GLY A 158 12.85 -8.49 18.76
N THR A 159 12.29 -8.93 17.64
CA THR A 159 12.77 -10.12 16.92
C THR A 159 13.63 -9.71 15.72
N GLY A 160 14.74 -10.42 15.49
CA GLY A 160 15.53 -10.24 14.28
C GLY A 160 14.77 -10.71 13.03
N ARG A 161 14.87 -9.96 11.93
CA ARG A 161 14.23 -10.27 10.65
C ARG A 161 15.20 -10.05 9.50
N THR A 162 15.39 -11.10 8.72
CA THR A 162 16.20 -11.11 7.48
C THR A 162 15.37 -11.52 6.26
N GLN A 163 14.13 -11.97 6.47
CA GLN A 163 13.22 -12.32 5.39
C GLN A 163 12.24 -11.18 5.12
N THR A 164 12.38 -10.54 3.96
CA THR A 164 11.48 -9.45 3.48
C THR A 164 10.95 -9.71 2.07
N ASP A 165 11.26 -10.88 1.50
CA ASP A 165 10.79 -11.31 0.18
C ASP A 165 9.29 -11.61 0.13
N ASN A 166 8.61 -11.57 1.27
CA ASN A 166 7.16 -11.68 1.41
C ASN A 166 6.40 -10.34 1.29
N ILE A 167 7.09 -9.23 0.99
CA ILE A 167 6.47 -7.91 0.81
C ILE A 167 6.18 -7.68 -0.68
N ILE A 168 4.91 -7.45 -1.01
CA ILE A 168 4.43 -7.10 -2.36
C ILE A 168 3.98 -5.63 -2.40
N ILE A 169 4.36 -4.92 -3.46
CA ILE A 169 3.84 -3.59 -3.78
C ILE A 169 3.06 -3.70 -5.09
N ASN A 170 1.75 -3.45 -5.04
CA ASN A 170 0.89 -3.32 -6.22
C ASN A 170 0.53 -1.85 -6.41
N VAL A 171 0.71 -1.34 -7.62
CA VAL A 171 0.37 0.02 -8.03
C VAL A 171 -0.60 -0.09 -9.20
N MET A 172 -1.80 0.45 -9.04
CA MET A 172 -2.83 0.45 -10.07
C MET A 172 -3.56 1.79 -10.12
N GLY A 173 -4.04 2.15 -11.31
CA GLY A 173 -5.01 3.22 -11.49
C GLY A 173 -6.45 2.72 -11.29
N ASP A 174 -7.36 3.65 -11.06
CA ASP A 174 -8.81 3.42 -11.01
C ASP A 174 -9.45 3.37 -12.41
N PHE A 175 -8.82 3.98 -13.41
CA PHE A 175 -9.21 3.92 -14.83
C PHE A 175 -8.01 4.10 -15.76
N GLY A 176 -8.20 3.76 -17.03
CA GLY A 176 -7.26 4.07 -18.11
C GLY A 176 -7.36 5.51 -18.58
N ARG A 177 -6.46 5.92 -19.47
CA ARG A 177 -6.50 7.23 -20.14
C ARG A 177 -6.60 7.07 -21.65
N LEU A 178 -7.28 8.00 -22.32
CA LEU A 178 -7.22 8.12 -23.78
C LEU A 178 -5.77 8.35 -24.21
N VAL A 179 -5.46 7.99 -25.45
CA VAL A 179 -4.11 8.16 -26.00
C VAL A 179 -3.86 9.61 -26.42
N ASN A 180 -4.91 10.30 -26.88
CA ASN A 180 -4.82 11.70 -27.30
C ASN A 180 -5.22 12.63 -26.16
N LEU A 181 -4.66 13.85 -26.20
CA LEU A 181 -5.04 14.93 -25.29
C LEU A 181 -6.39 15.54 -25.69
N ASN A 182 -7.18 15.90 -24.69
CA ASN A 182 -8.42 16.64 -24.85
C ASN A 182 -8.16 18.15 -25.13
N GLY A 183 -9.24 18.92 -25.26
CA GLY A 183 -9.17 20.36 -25.56
C GLY A 183 -8.51 21.23 -24.49
N SER A 184 -8.30 20.71 -23.28
CA SER A 184 -7.60 21.38 -22.18
C SER A 184 -6.16 20.87 -21.98
N GLY A 185 -5.61 20.11 -22.94
CA GLY A 185 -4.25 19.59 -22.88
C GLY A 185 -4.03 18.53 -21.78
N GLY A 186 -5.11 17.86 -21.35
CA GLY A 186 -5.09 16.73 -20.43
C GLY A 186 -5.67 15.46 -21.07
N TRP A 187 -5.97 14.44 -20.27
CA TRP A 187 -6.52 13.16 -20.76
C TRP A 187 -7.85 12.82 -20.12
N ASP A 188 -8.81 12.44 -20.96
CA ASP A 188 -10.07 11.87 -20.49
C ASP A 188 -9.90 10.38 -20.14
N HIS A 189 -10.89 9.83 -19.43
CA HIS A 189 -10.89 8.44 -18.98
C HIS A 189 -11.03 7.46 -20.15
N ALA A 190 -10.40 6.29 -20.00
CA ALA A 190 -10.53 5.14 -20.89
C ALA A 190 -10.53 3.83 -20.09
N ASN A 191 -10.67 2.71 -20.79
CA ASN A 191 -10.92 1.43 -20.13
C ASN A 191 -9.65 0.64 -19.77
N ASN A 192 -8.51 0.89 -20.42
CA ASN A 192 -7.32 0.10 -20.19
C ASN A 192 -6.48 0.63 -19.02
N GLN A 193 -6.58 -0.06 -17.88
CA GLN A 193 -5.83 0.24 -16.66
C GLN A 193 -4.44 -0.38 -16.70
N ASN A 194 -3.46 0.31 -16.10
CA ASN A 194 -2.14 -0.25 -15.89
C ASN A 194 -2.04 -0.81 -14.46
N LEU A 195 -1.46 -2.00 -14.36
CA LEU A 195 -1.03 -2.60 -13.11
C LEU A 195 0.49 -2.72 -13.13
N TYR A 196 1.14 -2.30 -12.04
CA TYR A 196 2.54 -2.56 -11.79
C TYR A 196 2.69 -3.28 -10.46
N THR A 197 3.55 -4.27 -10.46
CA THR A 197 3.64 -5.23 -9.37
C THR A 197 5.11 -5.51 -9.07
N PHE A 198 5.51 -5.30 -7.83
CA PHE A 198 6.91 -5.32 -7.38
C PHE A 198 7.06 -6.18 -6.12
N GLY A 199 8.25 -6.75 -5.90
CA GLY A 199 8.54 -7.57 -4.72
C GLY A 199 7.78 -8.89 -4.67
N GLY A 200 7.75 -9.53 -3.50
CA GLY A 200 6.95 -10.73 -3.23
C GLY A 200 7.53 -12.06 -3.67
N ALA A 201 8.83 -12.15 -3.98
CA ALA A 201 9.43 -13.39 -4.46
C ALA A 201 9.19 -14.61 -3.55
N GLY A 202 9.00 -14.42 -2.25
CA GLY A 202 8.75 -15.49 -1.27
C GLY A 202 7.28 -15.92 -1.13
N VAL A 203 6.33 -15.18 -1.71
CA VAL A 203 4.88 -15.44 -1.57
C VAL A 203 4.14 -15.48 -2.90
N ARG A 204 4.78 -15.05 -3.98
CA ARG A 204 4.17 -15.05 -5.30
C ARG A 204 3.92 -16.46 -5.80
N PRO A 205 2.78 -16.67 -6.47
CA PRO A 205 2.57 -17.90 -7.20
C PRO A 205 3.59 -18.09 -8.34
N THR A 206 3.78 -19.34 -8.77
CA THR A 206 4.87 -19.72 -9.69
C THR A 206 4.80 -18.97 -11.01
N LYS A 207 3.61 -18.83 -11.62
CA LYS A 207 3.52 -18.16 -12.93
C LYS A 207 3.69 -16.65 -12.80
N GLU A 208 3.20 -16.03 -11.73
CA GLU A 208 3.44 -14.60 -11.46
C GLU A 208 4.93 -14.32 -11.24
N ALA A 209 5.62 -15.17 -10.47
CA ALA A 209 7.05 -15.04 -10.27
C ALA A 209 7.83 -15.18 -11.59
N ALA A 210 7.44 -16.12 -12.45
CA ALA A 210 8.04 -16.31 -13.77
C ALA A 210 7.75 -15.14 -14.75
N ALA A 211 6.66 -14.40 -14.55
CA ALA A 211 6.28 -13.25 -15.35
C ALA A 211 7.00 -11.94 -14.93
N LEU A 212 7.70 -11.91 -13.79
CA LEU A 212 8.41 -10.71 -13.36
C LEU A 212 9.51 -10.32 -14.35
N GLY A 213 9.47 -9.09 -14.83
CA GLY A 213 10.42 -8.57 -15.81
C GLY A 213 10.18 -9.02 -17.25
N SER A 214 9.10 -9.75 -17.54
CA SER A 214 8.68 -10.11 -18.89
C SER A 214 7.52 -9.25 -19.39
N VAL A 215 7.30 -9.27 -20.71
CA VAL A 215 6.10 -8.69 -21.31
C VAL A 215 4.99 -9.75 -21.26
N VAL A 216 3.97 -9.48 -20.43
CA VAL A 216 2.83 -10.39 -20.20
C VAL A 216 1.72 -10.22 -21.25
N GLY A 217 1.62 -9.05 -21.85
CA GLY A 217 0.64 -8.72 -22.86
C GLY A 217 1.03 -7.46 -23.61
N THR A 218 0.41 -7.25 -24.76
CA THR A 218 0.59 -6.06 -25.60
C THR A 218 -0.75 -5.39 -25.87
N THR A 219 -0.69 -4.12 -26.24
CA THR A 219 -1.89 -3.37 -26.56
C THR A 219 -1.75 -2.69 -27.91
N VAL A 220 -2.88 -2.48 -28.58
CA VAL A 220 -2.97 -1.76 -29.85
C VAL A 220 -3.87 -0.55 -29.70
N ARG A 221 -3.62 0.49 -30.51
CA ARG A 221 -4.47 1.67 -30.55
C ARG A 221 -5.79 1.33 -31.24
N SER A 222 -6.90 1.55 -30.55
CA SER A 222 -8.26 1.52 -31.07
C SER A 222 -8.80 2.94 -31.29
N GLY A 223 -9.83 3.07 -32.12
CA GLY A 223 -10.48 4.33 -32.47
C GLY A 223 -9.89 5.05 -33.68
N THR A 224 -10.64 5.98 -34.26
CA THR A 224 -10.28 6.66 -35.50
C THR A 224 -9.09 7.61 -35.30
N SER A 225 -8.09 7.50 -36.16
CA SER A 225 -6.91 8.39 -36.19
C SER A 225 -7.29 9.86 -36.18
N LYS A 226 -6.60 10.64 -35.34
CA LYS A 226 -6.79 12.09 -35.17
C LYS A 226 -8.14 12.49 -34.53
N THR A 227 -8.82 11.56 -33.86
CA THR A 227 -9.99 11.86 -33.02
C THR A 227 -9.64 11.73 -31.54
N ASN A 228 -10.39 12.38 -30.64
CA ASN A 228 -10.08 12.34 -29.21
C ASN A 228 -10.28 10.93 -28.61
N ASN A 229 -11.24 10.16 -29.12
CA ASN A 229 -11.63 8.84 -28.59
C ASN A 229 -10.70 7.68 -29.02
N GLN A 230 -9.39 7.90 -29.02
CA GLN A 230 -8.42 6.82 -29.21
C GLN A 230 -7.94 6.29 -27.86
N TYR A 231 -7.88 4.98 -27.71
CA TYR A 231 -7.45 4.30 -26.48
C TYR A 231 -6.64 3.05 -26.83
N THR A 232 -5.93 2.48 -25.87
CA THR A 232 -5.29 1.17 -26.05
C THR A 232 -6.26 0.06 -25.67
N ILE A 233 -6.27 -1.03 -26.43
CA ILE A 233 -6.95 -2.28 -26.09
C ILE A 233 -5.96 -3.43 -26.13
N PRO A 234 -6.15 -4.49 -25.33
CA PRO A 234 -5.37 -5.72 -25.43
C PRO A 234 -5.39 -6.28 -26.86
N THR A 235 -4.28 -6.84 -27.33
CA THR A 235 -4.27 -7.68 -28.53
C THR A 235 -4.99 -9.02 -28.27
N THR A 236 -5.40 -9.72 -29.32
CA THR A 236 -6.14 -10.99 -29.20
C THR A 236 -5.41 -12.07 -28.40
N ASP A 237 -4.08 -12.04 -28.37
CA ASP A 237 -3.20 -12.95 -27.65
C ASP A 237 -2.80 -12.44 -26.25
N SER A 238 -3.24 -11.25 -25.86
CA SER A 238 -2.94 -10.71 -24.55
C SER A 238 -3.94 -11.19 -23.51
N PRO A 239 -3.48 -11.68 -22.35
CA PRO A 239 -4.38 -11.99 -21.25
C PRO A 239 -5.06 -10.72 -20.75
N THR A 240 -6.30 -10.87 -20.30
CA THR A 240 -7.14 -9.79 -19.79
C THR A 240 -7.72 -10.19 -18.45
N TRP A 241 -7.86 -9.22 -17.56
CA TRP A 241 -8.41 -9.41 -16.23
C TRP A 241 -9.44 -8.34 -15.94
N GLU A 242 -10.44 -8.71 -15.17
CA GLU A 242 -11.40 -7.77 -14.61
C GLU A 242 -10.81 -7.12 -13.33
N PRO A 243 -11.26 -5.93 -12.93
CA PRO A 243 -10.64 -5.20 -11.81
C PRO A 243 -10.59 -5.98 -10.48
N MET A 244 -11.55 -6.87 -10.18
CA MET A 244 -11.52 -7.65 -8.93
C MET A 244 -10.56 -8.84 -8.99
N SER A 245 -9.94 -9.12 -10.14
CA SER A 245 -8.80 -10.06 -10.23
C SER A 245 -7.65 -9.63 -9.33
N MET A 246 -7.48 -8.32 -9.10
CA MET A 246 -6.50 -7.82 -8.12
C MET A 246 -6.83 -8.22 -6.70
N ALA A 247 -8.10 -8.04 -6.29
CA ALA A 247 -8.55 -8.46 -4.96
C ALA A 247 -8.41 -9.97 -4.80
N SER A 248 -8.82 -10.73 -5.82
CA SER A 248 -8.69 -12.19 -5.90
C SER A 248 -7.24 -12.66 -5.73
N SER A 249 -6.28 -12.03 -6.44
CA SER A 249 -4.85 -12.31 -6.27
C SER A 249 -4.34 -11.96 -4.87
N ILE A 250 -4.72 -10.80 -4.31
CA ILE A 250 -4.30 -10.39 -2.97
C ILE A 250 -4.77 -11.39 -1.91
N TYR A 251 -6.03 -11.83 -1.96
CA TYR A 251 -6.53 -12.89 -1.09
C TYR A 251 -5.75 -14.20 -1.27
N GLY A 252 -5.43 -14.55 -2.51
CA GLY A 252 -4.60 -15.71 -2.84
C GLY A 252 -3.22 -15.67 -2.17
N TYR A 253 -2.58 -14.50 -2.08
CA TYR A 253 -1.28 -14.35 -1.38
C TYR A 253 -1.37 -14.69 0.12
N PHE A 254 -2.55 -14.58 0.73
CA PHE A 254 -2.81 -14.98 2.12
C PHE A 254 -3.36 -16.41 2.25
N GLY A 255 -3.38 -17.19 1.16
CA GLY A 255 -3.90 -18.55 1.14
C GLY A 255 -5.43 -18.63 1.17
N ALA A 256 -6.13 -17.51 1.02
CA ALA A 256 -7.59 -17.53 0.88
C ALA A 256 -7.98 -17.96 -0.53
N GLN A 257 -8.98 -18.83 -0.63
CA GLN A 257 -9.62 -19.11 -1.92
C GLN A 257 -10.46 -17.90 -2.31
N ASN A 258 -10.31 -17.46 -3.56
CA ASN A 258 -11.13 -16.40 -4.09
C ASN A 258 -12.62 -16.77 -3.97
N SER A 259 -13.38 -15.90 -3.32
CA SER A 259 -14.81 -16.13 -3.15
C SER A 259 -15.55 -15.58 -4.34
N ALA A 260 -15.98 -16.48 -5.24
CA ALA A 260 -16.81 -16.10 -6.38
C ALA A 260 -18.07 -15.31 -5.96
N ILE A 261 -18.53 -15.41 -4.71
CA ILE A 261 -19.66 -14.58 -4.22
C ILE A 261 -19.38 -13.07 -4.23
N LEU A 262 -18.11 -12.65 -4.20
CA LEU A 262 -17.71 -11.24 -4.18
C LEU A 262 -17.45 -10.67 -5.58
N THR A 263 -17.27 -11.54 -6.58
CA THR A 263 -16.79 -11.13 -7.92
C THR A 263 -17.61 -11.71 -9.06
N ALA A 264 -18.47 -12.69 -8.81
CA ALA A 264 -19.31 -13.30 -9.83
C ALA A 264 -20.55 -12.45 -10.13
N ASP A 265 -20.85 -12.35 -11.42
CA ASP A 265 -22.11 -11.88 -11.93
C ASP A 265 -22.79 -13.03 -12.68
N ALA A 266 -24.05 -13.33 -12.35
CA ALA A 266 -24.72 -14.51 -12.87
C ALA A 266 -24.89 -14.51 -14.41
N LEU A 267 -24.77 -13.36 -15.07
CA LEU A 267 -25.00 -13.20 -16.51
C LEU A 267 -23.71 -12.94 -17.28
N LEU A 268 -22.82 -12.09 -16.74
CA LEU A 268 -21.63 -11.58 -17.42
C LEU A 268 -20.34 -12.25 -16.95
N ASN A 269 -20.28 -12.69 -15.69
CA ASN A 269 -19.11 -13.36 -15.13
C ASN A 269 -19.49 -14.43 -14.09
N PRO A 270 -20.11 -15.55 -14.50
CA PRO A 270 -20.70 -16.50 -13.56
C PRO A 270 -19.68 -17.24 -12.68
N LEU A 271 -18.39 -17.20 -13.05
CA LEU A 271 -17.30 -17.82 -12.30
C LEU A 271 -16.57 -16.83 -11.38
N GLY A 272 -16.87 -15.54 -11.51
CA GLY A 272 -16.16 -14.47 -10.81
C GLY A 272 -14.75 -14.23 -11.33
N ASP A 273 -14.17 -13.13 -10.88
CA ASP A 273 -12.86 -12.68 -11.32
C ASP A 273 -11.76 -13.64 -10.86
N ILE A 274 -11.02 -14.20 -11.81
CA ILE A 274 -9.90 -15.11 -11.57
C ILE A 274 -8.68 -14.36 -10.99
N ARG A 275 -7.70 -15.09 -10.45
CA ARG A 275 -6.43 -14.48 -10.00
C ARG A 275 -5.57 -14.13 -11.21
N LEU A 276 -4.59 -13.25 -11.02
CA LEU A 276 -3.61 -12.91 -12.05
C LEU A 276 -2.90 -14.18 -12.58
N GLU A 277 -2.39 -15.03 -11.69
CA GLU A 277 -1.75 -16.31 -12.04
C GLU A 277 -2.58 -17.18 -12.99
N ASP A 278 -3.91 -17.16 -12.86
CA ASP A 278 -4.77 -18.13 -13.54
C ASP A 278 -4.87 -17.86 -15.06
N ALA A 279 -4.54 -16.65 -15.52
CA ALA A 279 -4.47 -16.29 -16.94
C ALA A 279 -3.04 -16.11 -17.48
N LEU A 280 -2.01 -16.33 -16.65
CA LEU A 280 -0.61 -16.35 -17.06
C LEU A 280 -0.19 -17.72 -17.61
#